data_AF-A0A842T8S3-F1
#
_entry.id   AF-A0A842T8S3-F1
#
_cell.length_a   1.000
_cell.length_b   1.000
_cell.length_c   1.000
_cell.angle_alpha   90.00
_cell.angle_beta   90.00
_cell.angle_gamma   90.00
#
_symmetry.space_group_name_H-M   'P 1'
#
loop_
_entity.id
_entity.type
_entity.pdbx_description
1 polymer ?
#
loop_
_entity_poly.entity_id
_entity_poly.type
_entity_poly.pdbx_seq_one_letter_code
_entity_poly.pdbx_strand_id
1 'polypeptide(L)'
;MVFSVVEIVNGIFSMVFVLCSVLIGVKIILKYRPTNNPTFVYMGLTWIGLTSPWWGSTVSFVIALFNDGQGISVNAYLLITITFIPIFILFYLKAITDLLWRQAQGLLIITYGIAGALFMVAYIYFSLVAPEVVGVLKSPVDIRYNTFASYYLILIILTFLIGGIFFGKASLKSKNASVRFQGKLLIIAFCSFSIGAFLDASIKLDVIGLLITRSILISSALEFYTGFILPSFLQKRFLE
;
A
#
# COMPACT_ATOMS: atom_id res chain seq x y z
N MET A 1 19.64 -25.17 3.16
CA MET A 1 19.04 -23.97 2.53
C MET A 1 18.57 -24.38 1.14
N VAL A 2 17.26 -24.42 0.87
CA VAL A 2 16.78 -24.61 -0.52
C VAL A 2 15.60 -23.67 -0.76
N PHE A 3 15.85 -22.36 -0.68
CA PHE A 3 14.96 -21.44 -1.37
C PHE A 3 15.17 -21.60 -2.87
N SER A 4 14.09 -21.72 -3.62
CA SER A 4 14.06 -21.47 -5.04
C SER A 4 14.43 -20.01 -5.35
N VAL A 5 14.91 -19.77 -6.56
CA VAL A 5 15.22 -18.41 -7.05
C VAL A 5 14.01 -17.48 -6.92
N VAL A 6 12.81 -18.00 -7.19
CA VAL A 6 11.54 -17.25 -7.08
C VAL A 6 11.33 -16.77 -5.65
N GLU A 7 11.56 -17.60 -4.64
CA GLU A 7 11.36 -17.24 -3.23
C GLU A 7 12.37 -16.19 -2.77
N ILE A 8 13.65 -16.32 -3.18
CA ILE A 8 14.68 -15.32 -2.87
C ILE A 8 14.30 -13.97 -3.48
N VAL A 9 13.90 -13.96 -4.76
CA VAL A 9 13.49 -12.74 -5.45
C VAL A 9 12.26 -12.12 -4.78
N ASN A 10 11.22 -12.92 -4.50
CA ASN A 10 10.01 -12.41 -3.87
C ASN A 10 10.29 -11.83 -2.48
N GLY A 11 11.08 -12.54 -1.66
CA GLY A 11 11.47 -12.10 -0.32
C GLY A 11 12.25 -10.79 -0.33
N ILE A 12 13.29 -10.69 -1.16
CA ILE A 12 14.13 -9.48 -1.26
C ILE A 12 13.31 -8.30 -1.77
N PHE A 13 12.57 -8.46 -2.87
CA PHE A 13 11.83 -7.34 -3.46
C PHE A 13 10.65 -6.89 -2.59
N SER A 14 9.98 -7.81 -1.90
CA SER A 14 8.95 -7.46 -0.91
C SER A 14 9.55 -6.66 0.25
N MET A 15 10.70 -7.10 0.77
CA MET A 15 11.41 -6.39 1.83
C MET A 15 11.85 -5.00 1.39
N VAL A 16 12.46 -4.87 0.22
CA VAL A 16 12.88 -3.56 -0.34
C VAL A 16 11.66 -2.65 -0.51
N PHE A 17 10.56 -3.15 -1.08
CA PHE A 17 9.35 -2.37 -1.27
C PHE A 17 8.75 -1.89 0.06
N VAL A 18 8.63 -2.77 1.06
CA VAL A 18 8.10 -2.43 2.39
C VAL A 18 9.01 -1.42 3.10
N LEU A 19 10.33 -1.63 3.11
CA LEU A 19 11.27 -0.70 3.74
C LEU A 19 11.24 0.68 3.08
N CYS A 20 11.28 0.75 1.75
CA CYS A 20 11.13 2.00 1.01
C CYS A 20 9.83 2.70 1.36
N SER A 21 8.73 1.95 1.44
CA SER A 21 7.41 2.51 1.73
C SER A 21 7.28 3.02 3.16
N VAL A 22 7.87 2.33 4.13
CA VAL A 22 7.97 2.80 5.52
C VAL A 22 8.78 4.09 5.60
N LEU A 23 9.97 4.13 5.00
CA LEU A 23 10.82 5.32 5.01
C LEU A 23 10.13 6.51 4.36
N ILE A 24 9.47 6.31 3.23
CA ILE A 24 8.72 7.35 2.52
C ILE A 24 7.52 7.81 3.34
N GLY A 25 6.73 6.88 3.88
CA GLY A 25 5.58 7.18 4.72
C GLY A 25 5.97 8.00 5.94
N VAL A 26 7.05 7.63 6.64
CA VAL A 26 7.60 8.41 7.75
C VAL A 26 8.02 9.81 7.30
N LYS A 27 8.70 9.95 6.15
CA LYS A 27 9.05 11.28 5.63
C LYS A 27 7.81 12.14 5.31
N ILE A 28 6.74 11.53 4.78
CA ILE A 28 5.46 12.21 4.56
C ILE A 28 4.86 12.66 5.91
N ILE A 29 4.83 11.79 6.92
CA ILE A 29 4.36 12.13 8.28
C ILE A 29 5.15 13.31 8.85
N LEU A 30 6.48 13.31 8.72
CA LEU A 30 7.34 14.36 9.26
C LEU A 30 7.08 15.75 8.63
N LYS A 31 6.48 15.81 7.43
CA LYS A 31 6.03 17.06 6.80
C LYS A 31 4.90 17.75 7.58
N TYR A 32 4.23 17.05 8.49
CA TYR A 32 3.30 17.64 9.45
C TYR A 32 3.95 18.74 10.30
N ARG A 33 5.18 18.54 10.81
CA ARG A 33 5.82 19.46 11.76
C ARG A 33 5.91 20.91 11.24
N PRO A 34 6.42 21.18 10.02
CA PRO A 34 6.47 22.55 9.50
C PRO A 34 5.13 23.07 8.95
N THR A 35 4.16 22.20 8.64
CA THR A 35 2.90 22.62 7.98
C THR A 35 1.70 22.67 8.93
N ASN A 36 1.79 22.02 10.08
CA ASN A 36 0.71 21.74 11.02
C ASN A 36 -0.56 21.15 10.35
N ASN A 37 -0.40 20.45 9.21
CA ASN A 37 -1.51 19.89 8.46
C ASN A 37 -1.63 18.37 8.69
N PRO A 38 -2.63 17.90 9.46
CA PRO A 38 -2.77 16.48 9.83
C PRO A 38 -2.97 15.55 8.63
N THR A 39 -3.38 16.09 7.47
CA THR A 39 -3.48 15.33 6.22
C THR A 39 -2.17 14.61 5.86
N PHE A 40 -1.00 15.19 6.18
CA PHE A 40 0.28 14.51 5.96
C PHE A 40 0.47 13.29 6.86
N VAL A 41 -0.02 13.34 8.10
CA VAL A 41 -0.01 12.17 9.01
C VAL A 41 -0.89 11.06 8.43
N TYR A 42 -2.12 11.41 8.05
CA TYR A 42 -3.07 10.45 7.47
C TYR A 42 -2.56 9.83 6.17
N MET A 43 -1.99 10.62 5.25
CA MET A 43 -1.43 10.11 4.00
C MET A 43 -0.20 9.23 4.21
N GLY A 44 0.69 9.60 5.14
CA GLY A 44 1.86 8.77 5.43
C GLY A 44 1.50 7.45 6.12
N LEU A 45 0.55 7.45 7.07
CA LEU A 45 0.01 6.23 7.67
C LEU A 45 -0.71 5.35 6.64
N THR A 46 -1.49 5.97 5.75
CA THR A 46 -2.12 5.28 4.62
C THR A 46 -1.07 4.57 3.77
N TRP A 47 -0.02 5.29 3.37
CA TRP A 47 1.00 4.73 2.49
C TRP A 47 1.72 3.54 3.12
N ILE A 48 2.11 3.65 4.40
CA ILE A 48 2.69 2.53 5.15
C ILE A 48 1.71 1.35 5.15
N GLY A 49 0.47 1.61 5.53
CA GLY A 49 -0.55 0.59 5.71
C GLY A 49 -1.02 -0.11 4.44
N LEU A 50 -1.11 0.60 3.31
CA LEU A 50 -1.48 0.00 2.03
C LEU A 50 -0.41 -0.93 1.47
N THR A 51 0.81 -0.91 2.03
CA THR A 51 1.86 -1.89 1.73
C THR A 51 1.78 -3.15 2.59
N SER A 52 0.81 -3.23 3.50
CA SER A 52 0.65 -4.39 4.37
C SER A 52 0.46 -5.72 3.63
N PRO A 53 -0.13 -5.81 2.41
CA PRO A 53 -0.15 -7.05 1.63
C PRO A 53 1.21 -7.75 1.45
N TRP A 54 2.31 -7.01 1.62
CA TRP A 54 3.67 -7.52 1.47
C TRP A 54 4.44 -7.65 2.80
N TRP A 55 3.82 -7.31 3.93
CA TRP A 55 4.44 -7.45 5.26
C TRP A 55 4.65 -8.91 5.63
N GLY A 56 3.67 -9.78 5.34
CA GLY A 56 3.76 -11.23 5.54
C GLY A 56 4.99 -11.83 4.87
N SER A 57 5.13 -11.61 3.56
CA SER A 57 6.29 -12.07 2.79
C SER A 57 7.60 -11.54 3.36
N THR A 58 7.64 -10.26 3.74
CA THR A 58 8.85 -9.62 4.27
C THR A 58 9.27 -10.24 5.60
N VAL A 59 8.36 -10.31 6.57
CA VAL A 59 8.64 -10.85 7.90
C VAL A 59 8.97 -12.34 7.83
N SER A 60 8.20 -13.09 7.05
CA SER A 60 8.40 -14.52 6.88
C SER A 60 9.73 -14.84 6.20
N PHE A 61 10.12 -14.05 5.18
CA PHE A 61 11.42 -14.19 4.52
C PHE A 61 12.57 -13.97 5.51
N VAL A 62 12.52 -12.88 6.29
CA VAL A 62 13.56 -12.57 7.29
C VAL A 62 13.69 -13.70 8.30
N ILE A 63 12.57 -14.23 8.83
CA ILE A 63 12.60 -15.35 9.79
C ILE A 63 13.16 -16.61 9.14
N ALA A 64 12.74 -16.91 7.91
CA ALA A 64 13.18 -18.09 7.19
C ALA A 64 14.68 -18.10 6.87
N LEU A 65 15.35 -16.93 6.78
CA LEU A 65 16.81 -16.84 6.66
C LEU A 65 17.54 -17.42 7.88
N PHE A 66 16.91 -17.42 9.06
CA PHE A 66 17.50 -17.88 10.32
C PHE A 66 16.85 -19.17 10.87
N ASN A 67 15.88 -19.73 10.15
CA ASN A 67 15.06 -20.86 10.61
C ASN A 67 14.99 -21.97 9.55
N ASP A 68 16.14 -22.33 8.96
CA ASP A 68 16.27 -23.39 7.96
C ASP A 68 15.32 -23.30 6.75
N GLY A 69 14.95 -22.07 6.35
CA GLY A 69 14.00 -21.81 5.26
C GLY A 69 12.53 -21.89 5.68
N GLN A 70 12.22 -22.21 6.93
CA GLN A 70 10.87 -22.19 7.48
C GLN A 70 10.48 -20.77 7.88
N GLY A 71 9.44 -20.24 7.24
CA GLY A 71 8.86 -18.94 7.56
C GLY A 71 8.02 -18.94 8.83
N ILE A 72 7.18 -17.92 8.97
CA ILE A 72 6.16 -17.87 10.02
C ILE A 72 4.99 -18.82 9.72
N SER A 73 4.22 -19.15 10.75
CA SER A 73 3.00 -19.95 10.58
C SER A 73 1.98 -19.23 9.68
N VAL A 74 1.11 -19.98 9.00
CA VAL A 74 0.08 -19.41 8.12
C VAL A 74 -0.83 -18.41 8.85
N ASN A 75 -1.21 -18.71 10.10
CA ASN A 75 -2.03 -17.82 10.91
C ASN A 75 -1.29 -16.51 11.18
N ALA A 76 -0.02 -16.57 11.59
CA ALA A 76 0.79 -15.38 11.82
C ALA A 76 0.99 -14.56 10.54
N TYR A 77 1.25 -15.24 9.42
CA TYR A 77 1.35 -14.62 8.10
C TYR A 77 0.08 -13.83 7.76
N LEU A 78 -1.09 -14.45 7.85
CA LEU A 78 -2.36 -13.80 7.54
C LEU A 78 -2.60 -12.60 8.45
N LEU A 79 -2.42 -12.77 9.76
CA LEU A 79 -2.70 -11.74 10.76
C LEU A 79 -1.88 -10.46 10.59
N ILE A 80 -0.63 -10.54 10.11
CA ILE A 80 0.21 -9.36 9.90
C ILE A 80 0.02 -8.70 8.54
N THR A 81 -0.64 -9.38 7.59
CA THR A 81 -0.60 -8.96 6.18
C THR A 81 -1.73 -8.01 5.82
N ILE A 82 -3.02 -8.37 5.95
CA ILE A 82 -4.11 -7.45 5.52
C ILE A 82 -5.14 -7.12 6.60
N THR A 83 -4.94 -7.60 7.83
CA THR A 83 -5.85 -7.38 8.97
C THR A 83 -6.18 -5.91 9.21
N PHE A 84 -5.18 -5.04 9.11
CA PHE A 84 -5.32 -3.61 9.46
C PHE A 84 -5.53 -2.68 8.26
N ILE A 85 -5.61 -3.20 7.02
CA ILE A 85 -5.98 -2.40 5.83
C ILE A 85 -7.26 -1.57 6.04
N PRO A 86 -8.32 -2.11 6.66
CA PRO A 86 -9.52 -1.32 6.99
C PRO A 86 -9.24 -0.03 7.77
N ILE A 87 -8.25 -0.03 8.67
CA ILE A 87 -7.90 1.16 9.45
C ILE A 87 -7.15 2.16 8.57
N PHE A 88 -6.20 1.67 7.76
CA PHE A 88 -5.40 2.52 6.90
C PHE A 88 -6.21 3.20 5.79
N ILE A 89 -7.23 2.52 5.25
CA ILE A 89 -8.14 3.17 4.28
C ILE A 89 -9.02 4.24 4.94
N LEU A 90 -9.32 4.16 6.24
CA LEU A 90 -10.01 5.24 6.94
C LEU A 90 -9.13 6.48 7.08
N PHE A 91 -7.83 6.32 7.34
CA PHE A 91 -6.89 7.45 7.29
C PHE A 91 -6.87 8.07 5.88
N TYR A 92 -6.84 7.24 4.85
CA TYR A 92 -6.88 7.71 3.47
C TYR A 92 -8.13 8.53 3.17
N LEU A 93 -9.31 7.98 3.50
CA LEU A 93 -10.58 8.64 3.28
C LEU A 93 -10.66 9.95 4.06
N LYS A 94 -10.17 9.98 5.30
CA LYS A 94 -10.06 11.20 6.09
C LYS A 94 -9.22 12.26 5.38
N ALA A 95 -8.04 11.88 4.90
CA ALA A 95 -7.13 12.78 4.18
C ALA A 95 -7.76 13.34 2.89
N ILE A 96 -8.33 12.47 2.06
CA ILE A 96 -8.90 12.87 0.76
C ILE A 96 -10.17 13.70 0.93
N THR A 97 -11.04 13.32 1.85
CA THR A 97 -12.30 14.06 2.08
C THR A 97 -12.07 15.42 2.73
N ASP A 98 -11.03 15.58 3.56
CA ASP A 98 -10.60 16.88 4.06
C ASP A 98 -10.23 17.85 2.95
N LEU A 99 -9.66 17.33 1.85
CA LEU A 99 -9.18 18.14 0.72
C LEU A 99 -10.25 18.38 -0.35
N LEU A 100 -11.14 17.41 -0.59
CA LEU A 100 -12.02 17.42 -1.76
C LEU A 100 -13.52 17.46 -1.44
N TRP A 101 -13.96 16.70 -0.44
CA TRP A 101 -15.38 16.39 -0.24
C TRP A 101 -15.76 16.38 1.23
N ARG A 102 -15.49 17.50 1.92
CA ARG A 102 -15.71 17.62 3.36
C ARG A 102 -17.15 17.30 3.79
N GLN A 103 -18.12 17.59 2.92
CA GLN A 103 -19.55 17.31 3.14
C GLN A 103 -19.87 15.80 3.18
N ALA A 104 -19.15 14.98 2.41
CA ALA A 104 -19.38 13.53 2.34
C ALA A 104 -18.52 12.72 3.31
N GLN A 105 -17.61 13.37 4.05
CA GLN A 105 -16.63 12.72 4.92
C GLN A 105 -17.28 11.76 5.93
N GLY A 106 -18.28 12.22 6.67
CA GLY A 106 -18.92 11.41 7.71
C GLY A 106 -19.55 10.14 7.13
N LEU A 107 -20.29 10.28 6.03
CA LEU A 107 -20.91 9.16 5.32
C LEU A 107 -19.85 8.15 4.85
N LEU A 108 -18.80 8.62 4.16
CA LEU A 108 -17.75 7.73 3.63
C LEU A 108 -16.99 7.01 4.74
N ILE A 109 -16.61 7.71 5.82
CA ILE A 109 -15.91 7.11 6.97
C ILE A 109 -16.80 6.08 7.67
N ILE A 110 -18.09 6.37 7.88
CA ILE A 110 -19.01 5.42 8.53
C ILE A 110 -19.22 4.18 7.65
N THR A 111 -19.49 4.36 6.35
CA THR A 111 -19.73 3.25 5.43
C THR A 111 -18.49 2.34 5.32
N TYR A 112 -17.30 2.91 5.10
CA TYR A 112 -16.06 2.13 5.06
C TYR A 112 -15.68 1.57 6.42
N GLY A 113 -16.01 2.27 7.51
CA GLY A 113 -15.76 1.81 8.88
C GLY A 113 -16.57 0.56 9.20
N ILE A 114 -17.86 0.53 8.86
CA ILE A 114 -18.71 -0.64 9.06
C ILE A 114 -18.24 -1.80 8.17
N ALA A 115 -18.07 -1.56 6.86
CA ALA A 115 -17.61 -2.60 5.94
C ALA A 115 -16.22 -3.15 6.33
N GLY A 116 -15.32 -2.26 6.74
CA GLY A 116 -13.98 -2.58 7.22
C GLY A 116 -13.96 -3.35 8.53
N ALA A 117 -14.83 -3.00 9.49
CA ALA A 117 -14.96 -3.73 10.74
C ALA A 117 -15.50 -5.15 10.50
N LEU A 118 -16.52 -5.30 9.66
CA LEU A 118 -17.06 -6.61 9.26
C LEU A 118 -15.97 -7.45 8.57
N PHE A 119 -15.23 -6.86 7.64
CA PHE A 119 -14.10 -7.53 7.00
C PHE A 119 -13.03 -7.95 8.02
N MET A 120 -12.62 -7.05 8.92
CA MET A 120 -11.57 -7.33 9.91
C MET A 120 -11.96 -8.45 10.86
N VAL A 121 -13.20 -8.45 11.37
CA VAL A 121 -13.73 -9.52 12.24
C VAL A 121 -13.75 -10.85 11.50
N ALA A 122 -14.30 -10.89 10.28
CA ALA A 122 -14.32 -12.10 9.47
C ALA A 122 -12.91 -12.60 9.15
N TYR A 123 -12.01 -11.68 8.75
CA TYR A 123 -10.63 -11.98 8.40
C TYR A 123 -9.85 -12.57 9.58
N ILE A 124 -9.96 -11.97 10.77
CA ILE A 124 -9.30 -12.48 11.99
C ILE A 124 -9.88 -13.85 12.36
N TYR A 125 -11.21 -13.99 12.38
CA TYR A 125 -11.87 -15.26 12.71
C TYR A 125 -11.41 -16.39 11.78
N PHE A 126 -11.49 -16.20 10.47
CA PHE A 126 -11.08 -17.21 9.50
C PHE A 126 -9.57 -17.45 9.52
N SER A 127 -8.73 -16.43 9.75
CA SER A 127 -7.28 -16.62 9.86
C SER A 127 -6.86 -17.50 11.04
N LEU A 128 -7.69 -17.59 12.07
CA LEU A 128 -7.43 -18.41 13.27
C LEU A 128 -8.08 -19.80 13.17
N VAL A 129 -9.30 -19.89 12.64
CA VAL A 129 -10.12 -21.11 12.68
C VAL A 129 -10.04 -21.92 11.39
N ALA A 130 -9.97 -21.27 10.24
CA ALA A 130 -10.01 -21.89 8.92
C ALA A 130 -9.19 -21.06 7.90
N PRO A 131 -7.86 -20.96 8.06
CA PRO A 131 -7.00 -20.04 7.31
C PRO A 131 -7.08 -20.27 5.79
N GLU A 132 -7.38 -21.49 5.36
CA GLU A 132 -7.62 -21.86 3.96
C GLU A 132 -8.83 -21.15 3.34
N VAL A 133 -9.76 -20.60 4.11
CA VAL A 133 -10.84 -19.74 3.60
C VAL A 133 -10.29 -18.37 3.18
N VAL A 134 -9.23 -17.92 3.84
CA VAL A 134 -8.60 -16.61 3.61
C VAL A 134 -7.55 -16.67 2.51
N GLY A 135 -6.68 -17.67 2.56
CA GLY A 135 -5.62 -17.85 1.58
C GLY A 135 -4.77 -19.07 1.87
N VAL A 136 -3.93 -19.42 0.89
CA VAL A 136 -3.05 -20.60 0.97
C VAL A 136 -1.62 -20.14 0.72
N LEU A 137 -0.73 -20.43 1.67
CA LEU A 137 0.71 -20.25 1.47
C LEU A 137 1.19 -21.23 0.39
N LYS A 138 1.78 -20.68 -0.68
CA LYS A 138 2.40 -21.46 -1.75
C LYS A 138 3.87 -21.72 -1.47
N SER A 139 4.49 -20.83 -0.70
CA SER A 139 5.84 -20.93 -0.19
C SER A 139 5.96 -20.15 1.12
N PRO A 140 7.09 -20.21 1.83
CA PRO A 140 7.32 -19.38 3.01
C PRO A 140 7.14 -17.88 2.77
N VAL A 141 7.22 -17.42 1.52
CA VAL A 141 7.21 -15.99 1.16
C VAL A 141 6.09 -15.60 0.19
N ASP A 142 5.21 -16.53 -0.18
CA ASP A 142 4.16 -16.30 -1.17
C ASP A 142 2.81 -16.82 -0.67
N ILE A 143 1.81 -15.93 -0.71
CA ILE A 143 0.44 -16.26 -0.36
C ILE A 143 -0.48 -16.01 -1.54
N ARG A 144 -1.42 -16.94 -1.74
CA ARG A 144 -2.55 -16.72 -2.63
C ARG A 144 -3.81 -16.47 -1.82
N TYR A 145 -4.33 -15.25 -1.91
CA TYR A 145 -5.61 -14.90 -1.30
C TYR A 145 -6.79 -15.51 -2.05
N ASN A 146 -7.77 -15.97 -1.27
CA ASN A 146 -9.04 -16.45 -1.78
C ASN A 146 -10.06 -15.31 -1.94
N THR A 147 -11.20 -15.65 -2.53
CA THR A 147 -12.10 -14.72 -3.19
C THR A 147 -12.52 -13.51 -2.32
N PHE A 148 -12.91 -13.71 -1.06
CA PHE A 148 -13.42 -12.60 -0.24
C PHE A 148 -12.32 -11.58 0.10
N ALA A 149 -11.10 -12.05 0.42
CA ALA A 149 -9.95 -11.18 0.70
C ALA A 149 -9.55 -10.41 -0.56
N SER A 150 -9.52 -11.09 -1.71
CA SER A 150 -9.22 -10.48 -3.01
C SER A 150 -10.24 -9.41 -3.42
N TYR A 151 -11.55 -9.65 -3.22
CA TYR A 151 -12.58 -8.65 -3.50
C TYR A 151 -12.44 -7.40 -2.63
N TYR A 152 -12.12 -7.58 -1.35
CA TYR A 152 -11.87 -6.44 -0.47
C TYR A 152 -10.63 -5.65 -0.93
N LEU A 153 -9.53 -6.32 -1.26
CA LEU A 153 -8.33 -5.65 -1.77
C LEU A 153 -8.58 -4.89 -3.07
N ILE A 154 -9.36 -5.45 -4.00
CA ILE A 154 -9.76 -4.74 -5.25
C ILE A 154 -10.56 -3.49 -4.93
N LEU A 155 -11.53 -3.56 -4.01
CA LEU A 155 -12.28 -2.39 -3.55
C LEU A 155 -11.32 -1.31 -3.01
N ILE A 156 -10.37 -1.69 -2.17
CA ILE A 156 -9.38 -0.78 -1.59
C ILE A 156 -8.50 -0.12 -2.69
N ILE A 157 -8.01 -0.91 -3.65
CA ILE A 157 -7.20 -0.41 -4.77
C ILE A 157 -7.99 0.59 -5.62
N LEU A 158 -9.26 0.30 -5.94
CA LEU A 158 -10.11 1.19 -6.72
C LEU A 158 -10.41 2.49 -5.97
N THR A 159 -10.75 2.40 -4.68
CA THR A 159 -10.99 3.58 -3.84
C THR A 159 -9.75 4.44 -3.73
N PHE A 160 -8.58 3.82 -3.55
CA PHE A 160 -7.30 4.51 -3.54
C PHE A 160 -7.03 5.22 -4.88
N LEU A 161 -7.19 4.52 -6.01
CA LEU A 161 -6.98 5.08 -7.34
C LEU A 161 -7.92 6.26 -7.62
N ILE A 162 -9.22 6.07 -7.42
CA ILE A 162 -10.24 7.07 -7.74
C ILE A 162 -9.99 8.34 -6.92
N GLY A 163 -9.88 8.22 -5.59
CA GLY A 163 -9.59 9.35 -4.71
C GLY A 163 -8.29 10.08 -5.09
N GLY A 164 -7.27 9.31 -5.48
CA GLY A 164 -5.96 9.83 -5.83
C GLY A 164 -5.96 10.61 -7.14
N ILE A 165 -6.68 10.12 -8.14
CA ILE A 165 -6.89 10.83 -9.41
C ILE A 165 -7.64 12.14 -9.16
N PHE A 166 -8.70 12.13 -8.35
CA PHE A 166 -9.43 13.36 -8.03
C PHE A 166 -8.56 14.37 -7.27
N PHE A 167 -7.76 13.90 -6.31
CA PHE A 167 -6.83 14.75 -5.56
C PHE A 167 -5.75 15.36 -6.46
N GLY A 168 -5.15 14.55 -7.33
CA GLY A 168 -4.20 15.01 -8.33
C GLY A 168 -4.81 16.04 -9.27
N LYS A 169 -6.01 15.78 -9.81
CA LYS A 169 -6.73 16.72 -10.69
C LYS A 169 -7.06 18.04 -9.99
N ALA A 170 -7.43 18.02 -8.71
CA ALA A 170 -7.63 19.24 -7.93
C ALA A 170 -6.32 20.02 -7.77
N SER A 171 -5.20 19.32 -7.51
CA SER A 171 -3.86 19.92 -7.40
C SER A 171 -3.40 20.58 -8.71
N LEU A 172 -3.76 20.01 -9.87
CA LEU A 172 -3.48 20.60 -11.20
C LEU A 172 -4.16 21.96 -11.43
N LYS A 173 -5.26 22.25 -10.72
CA LYS A 173 -5.97 23.53 -10.82
C LYS A 173 -5.37 24.63 -9.93
N SER A 174 -4.37 24.31 -9.12
CA SER A 174 -3.71 25.28 -8.25
C SER A 174 -3.00 26.38 -9.05
N LYS A 175 -3.01 27.62 -8.54
CA LYS A 175 -2.21 28.72 -9.11
C LYS A 175 -0.71 28.50 -8.88
N ASN A 176 -0.34 27.72 -7.88
CA ASN A 176 1.06 27.45 -7.54
C ASN A 176 1.62 26.34 -8.44
N ALA A 177 2.67 26.67 -9.22
CA ALA A 177 3.31 25.75 -10.16
C ALA A 177 3.87 24.48 -9.49
N SER A 178 4.40 24.61 -8.28
CA SER A 178 4.88 23.48 -7.47
C SER A 178 3.76 22.50 -7.14
N VAL A 179 2.62 23.00 -6.66
CA VAL A 179 1.44 22.16 -6.37
C VAL A 179 0.90 21.47 -7.62
N ARG A 180 0.89 22.16 -8.78
CA ARG A 180 0.49 21.53 -10.04
C ARG A 180 1.43 20.38 -10.42
N PHE A 181 2.73 20.58 -10.28
CA PHE A 181 3.71 19.53 -10.61
C PHE A 181 3.60 18.34 -9.64
N GLN A 182 3.41 18.58 -8.35
CA GLN A 182 3.08 17.54 -7.37
C GLN A 182 1.82 16.77 -7.77
N GLY A 183 0.78 17.46 -8.21
CA GLY A 183 -0.45 16.85 -8.71
C GLY A 183 -0.22 15.86 -9.85
N LYS A 184 0.67 16.17 -10.80
CA LYS A 184 1.04 15.25 -11.90
C LYS A 184 1.73 14.00 -11.37
N LEU A 185 2.74 14.18 -10.52
CA LEU A 185 3.51 13.07 -9.93
C LEU A 185 2.63 12.15 -9.09
N LEU A 186 1.70 12.72 -8.33
CA LEU A 186 0.75 11.97 -7.52
C LEU A 186 -0.19 11.12 -8.38
N ILE A 187 -0.73 11.65 -9.49
CA ILE A 187 -1.57 10.85 -10.40
C ILE A 187 -0.79 9.65 -10.92
N ILE A 188 0.46 9.87 -11.34
CA ILE A 188 1.33 8.78 -11.81
C ILE A 188 1.53 7.76 -10.68
N ALA A 189 1.86 8.21 -9.46
CA ALA A 189 2.03 7.35 -8.28
C ALA A 189 0.82 6.47 -7.99
N PHE A 190 -0.39 7.06 -7.97
CA PHE A 190 -1.64 6.32 -7.75
C PHE A 190 -1.87 5.28 -8.85
N CYS A 191 -1.68 5.65 -10.12
CA CYS A 191 -1.81 4.72 -11.25
C CYS A 191 -0.78 3.59 -11.17
N SER A 192 0.49 3.90 -10.98
CA SER A 192 1.58 2.93 -10.85
C SER A 192 1.31 1.95 -9.72
N PHE A 193 0.96 2.44 -8.53
CA PHE A 193 0.63 1.59 -7.38
C PHE A 193 -0.55 0.67 -7.69
N SER A 194 -1.65 1.21 -8.21
CA SER A 194 -2.84 0.41 -8.49
C SER A 194 -2.60 -0.63 -9.58
N ILE A 195 -1.83 -0.31 -10.62
CA ILE A 195 -1.44 -1.27 -11.66
C ILE A 195 -0.55 -2.36 -11.06
N GLY A 196 0.49 -1.98 -10.31
CA GLY A 196 1.40 -2.92 -9.67
C GLY A 196 0.67 -3.87 -8.70
N ALA A 197 -0.17 -3.32 -7.84
CA ALA A 197 -0.95 -4.09 -6.87
C ALA A 197 -1.98 -5.01 -7.55
N PHE A 198 -2.65 -4.53 -8.60
CA PHE A 198 -3.60 -5.34 -9.35
C PHE A 198 -2.92 -6.49 -10.08
N LEU A 199 -1.78 -6.24 -10.74
CA LEU A 199 -1.01 -7.29 -11.42
C LEU A 199 -0.49 -8.33 -10.42
N ASP A 200 -0.03 -7.89 -9.24
CA ASP A 200 0.46 -8.77 -8.18
C ASP A 200 -0.62 -9.68 -7.63
N ALA A 201 -1.84 -9.16 -7.45
CA ALA A 201 -2.96 -9.92 -6.93
C ALA A 201 -3.62 -10.85 -7.98
N SER A 202 -3.52 -10.53 -9.27
CA SER A 202 -4.33 -11.18 -10.31
C SER A 202 -3.61 -12.30 -11.06
N ILE A 203 -2.29 -12.29 -11.09
CA ILE A 203 -1.49 -13.18 -11.94
C ILE A 203 -0.64 -14.08 -11.05
N LYS A 204 -0.49 -15.35 -11.43
CA LYS A 204 0.53 -16.21 -10.83
C LYS A 204 1.90 -15.72 -11.33
N LEU A 205 2.64 -15.04 -10.46
CA LEU A 205 3.91 -14.44 -10.84
C LEU A 205 5.02 -15.50 -10.83
N ASP A 206 5.72 -15.61 -11.96
CA ASP A 206 7.05 -16.21 -12.03
C ASP A 206 8.12 -15.16 -11.70
N VAL A 207 9.40 -15.50 -11.87
CA VAL A 207 10.51 -14.56 -11.58
C VAL A 207 10.35 -13.25 -12.36
N ILE A 208 9.99 -13.31 -13.64
CA ILE A 208 9.89 -12.12 -14.50
C ILE A 208 8.68 -11.28 -14.07
N GLY A 209 7.53 -11.92 -13.83
CA GLY A 209 6.34 -11.26 -13.31
C GLY A 209 6.62 -10.53 -12.01
N LEU A 210 7.28 -11.19 -11.05
CA LEU A 210 7.66 -10.58 -9.76
C LEU A 210 8.57 -9.36 -9.94
N LEU A 211 9.59 -9.46 -10.79
CA LEU A 211 10.49 -8.34 -11.05
C LEU A 211 9.73 -7.14 -11.63
N ILE A 212 8.82 -7.37 -12.56
CA ILE A 212 8.03 -6.31 -13.19
C ILE A 212 7.07 -5.68 -12.16
N THR A 213 6.24 -6.49 -11.47
CA THR A 213 5.24 -5.95 -10.52
C THR A 213 5.91 -5.21 -9.37
N ARG A 214 6.99 -5.76 -8.80
CA ARG A 214 7.72 -5.12 -7.71
C ARG A 214 8.45 -3.85 -8.15
N SER A 215 9.00 -3.83 -9.37
CA SER A 215 9.62 -2.60 -9.90
C SER A 215 8.60 -1.48 -10.07
N ILE A 216 7.38 -1.80 -10.56
CA ILE A 216 6.28 -0.83 -10.65
C ILE A 216 5.90 -0.31 -9.26
N LEU A 217 5.74 -1.21 -8.28
CA LEU A 217 5.41 -0.84 -6.90
C LEU A 217 6.49 0.03 -6.25
N ILE A 218 7.77 -0.33 -6.40
CA ILE A 218 8.89 0.48 -5.90
C ILE A 218 8.94 1.85 -6.60
N SER A 219 8.71 1.91 -7.93
CA SER A 219 8.60 3.17 -8.66
C SER A 219 7.48 4.04 -8.10
N SER A 220 6.31 3.45 -7.84
CA SER A 220 5.18 4.17 -7.24
C SER A 220 5.52 4.78 -5.88
N ALA A 221 6.33 4.10 -5.06
CA ALA A 221 6.80 4.63 -3.79
C ALA A 221 7.65 5.90 -3.98
N LEU A 222 8.58 5.88 -4.94
CA LEU A 222 9.42 7.03 -5.28
C LEU A 222 8.59 8.18 -5.87
N GLU A 223 7.57 7.86 -6.67
CA GLU A 223 6.61 8.83 -7.21
C GLU A 223 5.78 9.46 -6.08
N PHE A 224 5.34 8.70 -5.08
CA PHE A 224 4.68 9.25 -3.89
C PHE A 224 5.60 10.15 -3.08
N TYR A 225 6.86 9.75 -2.88
CA TYR A 225 7.87 10.58 -2.21
C TYR A 225 8.02 11.93 -2.92
N THR A 226 8.24 11.91 -4.22
CA THR A 226 8.43 13.13 -5.02
C THR A 226 7.15 13.95 -5.12
N GLY A 227 5.98 13.31 -5.22
CA GLY A 227 4.68 13.95 -5.24
C GLY A 227 4.35 14.68 -3.93
N PHE A 228 4.54 14.05 -2.77
CA PHE A 228 4.20 14.67 -1.49
C PHE A 228 5.25 15.64 -0.96
N ILE A 229 6.54 15.37 -1.16
CA ILE A 229 7.63 16.18 -0.57
C ILE A 229 8.16 17.21 -1.55
N LEU A 230 8.25 16.85 -2.83
CA LEU A 230 8.87 17.61 -3.91
C LEU A 230 10.29 18.11 -3.55
N PRO A 231 11.32 17.25 -3.68
CA PRO A 231 12.71 17.61 -3.42
C PRO A 231 13.16 18.88 -4.18
N SER A 232 14.03 19.66 -3.56
CA SER A 232 14.53 20.94 -4.13
C SER A 232 15.17 20.78 -5.51
N PHE A 233 15.89 19.68 -5.78
CA PHE A 233 16.49 19.45 -7.09
C PHE A 233 15.45 19.29 -8.22
N LEU A 234 14.26 18.77 -7.92
CA LEU A 234 13.16 18.69 -8.90
C LEU A 234 12.51 20.06 -9.08
N GLN A 235 12.38 20.84 -8.00
CA GLN A 235 11.88 22.22 -8.11
C GLN A 235 12.76 23.04 -9.04
N LYS A 236 14.07 23.04 -8.81
CA LYS A 236 15.06 23.78 -9.62
C LYS A 236 15.12 23.33 -11.08
N ARG A 237 14.86 22.06 -11.38
CA ARG A 237 14.99 21.53 -12.75
C ARG A 237 13.74 21.73 -13.60
N PHE A 238 12.56 21.78 -12.99
CA PHE A 238 11.29 21.76 -13.70
C PHE A 238 10.43 23.02 -13.48
N LEU A 239 10.76 23.87 -12.52
CA LEU A 239 9.96 25.05 -12.14
C LEU A 239 10.75 26.36 -12.14
N GLU A 240 12.08 26.30 -12.12
CA GLU A 240 13.02 27.41 -12.31
C GLU A 240 13.68 27.28 -13.68
#